data_AF-A0A4Q3RY99-F1
#
_entry.id   AF-A0A4Q3RY99-F1
#
_cell.length_a   1.000
_cell.length_b   1.000
_cell.length_c   1.000
_cell.angle_alpha   90.00
_cell.angle_beta   90.00
_cell.angle_gamma   90.00
#
_symmetry.space_group_name_H-M   'P 1'
#
loop_
_entity.id
_entity.type
_entity.pdbx_description
1 polymer ?
#
loop_
_entity_poly.entity_id
_entity_poly.type
_entity_poly.pdbx_seq_one_letter_code
_entity_poly.pdbx_strand_id
1 'polypeptide(L)' 'MTEQHLMDTWVFRLAEAAAARALYEGLPSDLRDGAELRCGITGAELRTPSDEAADWVRGHLQAA' A
#
# COMPACT_ATOMS: atom_id res chain seq x y z
N MET A 1 -2.30 9.61 6.22
CA MET A 1 -2.38 8.18 5.86
C MET A 1 -2.66 7.39 7.13
N THR A 2 -3.39 6.28 7.03
CA THR A 2 -3.66 5.40 8.17
C THR A 2 -3.16 4.00 7.83
N GLU A 3 -2.34 3.44 8.71
CA GLU A 3 -1.88 2.04 8.64
C GLU A 3 -2.73 1.17 9.57
N GLN A 4 -3.10 -0.03 9.11
CA GLN A 4 -3.72 -1.05 9.93
C GLN A 4 -3.19 -2.43 9.56
N HIS A 5 -3.05 -3.31 10.55
CA HIS A 5 -2.80 -4.74 10.33
C HIS A 5 -4.09 -5.50 10.64
N LEU A 6 -4.70 -6.10 9.63
CA LEU A 6 -5.96 -6.81 9.73
C LEU A 6 -5.71 -8.29 9.40
N MET A 7 -5.78 -9.15 10.43
CA MET A 7 -5.37 -10.56 10.33
C MET A 7 -3.90 -10.65 9.89
N ASP A 8 -3.65 -11.12 8.66
CA ASP A 8 -2.33 -11.28 8.04
C ASP A 8 -2.17 -10.34 6.83
N THR A 9 -2.77 -9.15 6.89
CA THR A 9 -2.73 -8.18 5.80
C THR A 9 -2.54 -6.77 6.31
N TRP A 10 -1.49 -6.13 5.82
CA TRP A 10 -1.26 -4.71 5.99
C TRP A 10 -2.16 -3.91 5.07
N VAL A 11 -2.81 -2.89 5.61
CA VAL A 11 -3.71 -1.99 4.87
C VAL A 11 -3.25 -0.55 5.07
N PHE A 12 -2.82 0.05 3.98
CA PHE A 12 -2.39 1.44 3.90
C PHE A 12 -3.51 2.27 3.27
N ARG A 13 -4.17 3.13 4.06
CA ARG A 13 -5.22 4.03 3.58
C ARG A 13 -4.65 5.39 3.25
N LEU A 14 -4.81 5.80 2.00
CA LEU A 14 -4.39 7.09 1.48
C LEU A 14 -5.61 7.90 1.05
N ALA A 15 -5.58 9.20 1.33
CA ALA A 15 -6.63 10.13 0.92
C ALA A 15 -6.68 10.28 -0.60
N GLU A 16 -5.52 10.23 -1.25
CA GLU A 16 -5.38 10.41 -2.70
C GLU A 16 -5.17 9.07 -3.40
N ALA A 17 -6.06 8.74 -4.34
CA ALA A 17 -5.94 7.52 -5.14
C ALA A 17 -4.67 7.51 -6.01
N ALA A 18 -4.22 8.69 -6.46
CA ALA A 18 -2.98 8.84 -7.21
C ALA A 18 -1.75 8.39 -6.41
N ALA A 19 -1.67 8.74 -5.11
CA ALA A 19 -0.57 8.35 -4.25
C ALA A 19 -0.55 6.83 -4.01
N ALA A 20 -1.71 6.21 -3.76
CA ALA A 20 -1.81 4.77 -3.60
C ALA A 20 -1.41 4.02 -4.89
N ARG A 21 -1.80 4.56 -6.04
CA ARG A 21 -1.45 4.00 -7.34
C ARG A 21 0.04 4.09 -7.63
N ALA A 22 0.67 5.22 -7.33
CA ALA A 22 2.12 5.38 -7.46
C ALA A 22 2.88 4.36 -6.59
N LEU A 23 2.43 4.13 -5.35
CA LEU A 23 3.03 3.11 -4.47
C LEU A 23 2.85 1.70 -5.02
N TYR A 24 1.65 1.34 -5.48
CA TYR A 24 1.39 0.01 -6.05
C TYR A 24 2.18 -0.24 -7.32
N GLU A 25 2.25 0.75 -8.22
CA GLU A 25 3.01 0.67 -9.47
C GLU A 25 4.53 0.72 -9.24
N GLY A 26 4.99 1.29 -8.12
CA GLY A 26 6.38 1.35 -7.70
C GLY A 26 6.88 0.12 -6.93
N LEU A 27 5.98 -0.71 -6.39
CA LEU A 27 6.37 -1.95 -5.69
C LEU A 27 7.23 -2.83 -6.62
N PRO A 28 8.40 -3.32 -6.15
CA PRO A 28 9.15 -4.38 -6.82
C PRO A 28 8.26 -5.56 -7.21
N SER A 29 8.53 -6.21 -8.34
CA SER A 29 7.64 -7.23 -8.90
C SER A 29 7.42 -8.41 -7.97
N ASP A 30 8.46 -8.82 -7.24
CA ASP A 30 8.47 -9.84 -6.21
C ASP A 30 7.66 -9.45 -4.96
N LEU A 31 7.59 -8.17 -4.63
CA LEU A 31 6.79 -7.64 -3.52
C LEU A 31 5.34 -7.33 -3.91
N ARG A 32 5.03 -7.34 -5.21
CA ARG A 32 3.67 -7.11 -5.72
C ARG A 32 2.81 -8.37 -5.67
N ASP A 33 3.41 -9.55 -5.53
CA ASP A 33 2.67 -10.80 -5.41
C ASP A 33 1.77 -10.78 -4.17
N GLY A 34 0.46 -10.89 -4.38
CA GLY A 34 -0.55 -10.80 -3.32
C GLY A 34 -0.86 -9.38 -2.86
N ALA A 35 -0.19 -8.35 -3.38
CA ALA A 35 -0.58 -6.96 -3.13
C ALA A 35 -1.83 -6.59 -3.93
N GLU A 36 -2.72 -5.81 -3.34
CA GLU A 36 -3.94 -5.32 -3.98
C GLU A 36 -4.05 -3.79 -3.85
N LEU A 37 -4.43 -3.13 -4.93
CA LEU A 37 -4.83 -1.73 -4.93
C LEU A 37 -6.35 -1.61 -5.05
N ARG A 38 -6.98 -0.93 -4.09
CA ARG A 38 -8.42 -0.63 -4.12
C ARG A 38 -8.62 0.88 -4.13
N CYS A 39 -9.09 1.42 -5.25
CA CYS A 39 -9.42 2.85 -5.37
C CYS A 39 -10.93 3.06 -5.22
N GLY A 40 -11.31 3.94 -4.30
CA GLY A 40 -12.67 4.40 -4.10
C GLY A 40 -12.82 5.89 -4.40
N ILE A 41 -14.04 6.40 -4.20
CA ILE A 41 -14.37 7.82 -4.43
C ILE A 41 -13.69 8.73 -3.39
N THR A 42 -13.51 8.24 -2.16
CA THR A 42 -13.00 9.02 -1.02
C THR A 42 -11.54 8.72 -0.66
N GLY A 43 -10.85 7.96 -1.50
CA GLY A 43 -9.45 7.60 -1.29
C GLY A 43 -9.12 6.21 -1.83
N ALA A 44 -7.99 5.67 -1.40
CA ALA A 44 -7.53 4.36 -1.83
C ALA A 44 -6.86 3.57 -0.71
N GLU A 45 -6.88 2.25 -0.87
CA GLU A 45 -6.23 1.30 0.00
C GLU A 45 -5.19 0.53 -0.81
N LEU A 46 -3.94 0.52 -0.34
CA LEU A 46 -2.94 -0.45 -0.76
C LEU A 46 -2.87 -1.54 0.31
N ARG A 47 -3.04 -2.79 -0.11
CA ARG A 47 -3.10 -3.96 0.77
C ARG A 47 -1.98 -4.91 0.41
N THR A 48 -1.33 -5.50 1.40
CA THR A 48 -0.33 -6.54 1.16
C THR A 48 -0.25 -7.51 2.33
N PRO A 49 -0.14 -8.84 2.08
CA PRO A 49 0.13 -9.82 3.13
C PRO A 49 1.63 -9.96 3.44
N SER A 50 2.51 -9.29 2.67
CA SER A 50 3.96 -9.37 2.85
C SER A 50 4.44 -8.27 3.80
N ASP A 51 5.13 -8.68 4.87
CA ASP A 51 5.81 -7.76 5.79
C ASP A 51 6.87 -6.93 5.05
N GLU A 52 7.59 -7.53 4.12
CA GLU A 52 8.63 -6.85 3.32
C GLU A 52 8.03 -5.79 2.41
N ALA A 53 6.88 -6.09 1.77
CA ALA A 53 6.15 -5.10 0.98
C ALA A 53 5.60 -3.98 1.87
N ALA A 54 5.14 -4.28 3.09
CA ALA A 54 4.69 -3.28 4.05
C ALA A 54 5.82 -2.34 4.47
N ASP A 55 7.01 -2.88 4.76
CA ASP A 55 8.19 -2.08 5.09
C ASP A 55 8.65 -1.21 3.92
N TRP A 56 8.62 -1.74 2.69
CA TRP A 56 8.88 -0.96 1.49
C TRP A 56 7.92 0.23 1.37
N VAL A 57 6.62 0.01 1.56
CA VAL A 57 5.60 1.07 1.50
C VAL A 57 5.83 2.12 2.59
N ARG A 58 6.16 1.72 3.82
CA ARG A 58 6.49 2.64 4.92
C ARG A 58 7.68 3.53 4.56
N GLY A 59 8.76 2.93 4.04
CA GLY A 59 9.96 3.68 3.65
C GLY A 59 9.66 4.72 2.56
N HIS A 60 8.85 4.37 1.57
CA HIS A 60 8.48 5.28 0.49
C HIS A 60 7.53 6.39 0.94
N LEU A 61 6.63 6.10 1.89
CA LEU A 61 5.75 7.10 2.48
C LEU A 61 6.49 8.10 3.38
N GLN A 62 7.61 7.71 3.99
CA GLN A 62 8.44 8.59 4.80
C GLN A 62 9.37 9.48 3.97
N ALA A 63 9.67 9.07 2.73
CA ALA A 63 10.54 9.79 1.81
C ALA A 63 9.79 10.81 0.92
N ALA A 64 8.45 10.80 0.93
CA ALA A 64 7.57 11.65 0.12
C ALA A 64 6.98 12.80 0.93
#